data_AF-A0A538E7E4-F1
#
_entry.id   AF-A0A538E7E4-F1
#
_cell.length_a   1.000
_cell.length_b   1.000
_cell.length_c   1.000
_cell.angle_alpha   90.00
_cell.angle_beta   90.00
_cell.angle_gamma   90.00
#
_symmetry.space_group_name_H-M   'P 1'
#
loop_
_entity.id
_entity.type
_entity.pdbx_description
1 polymer ?
#
loop_
_entity_poly.entity_id
_entity_poly.type
_entity_poly.pdbx_seq_one_letter_code
_entity_poly.pdbx_strand_id
1 'polypeptide(L)'
;EAILNDFVRIADESRTSTAVVDPTAGTYTEINEWGPEVTAAELETLMGKLHYLSRGADFVVLAGSLPRKVPTAFYAEAIRDLTRRDVRVVLDSEGEPLRVGVEAGPFLVSPNQREAEQLVGQELEEDEDFLMALDAIAEMGPRNVVVTLENGWFALLSRDRRSGRETSCSRSSSPPCSRNGLPTTRSGSP
;
A
#
# COMPACT_ATOMS: atom_id res chain seq x y z
N GLU A 1 21.88 -8.61 10.81
CA GLU A 1 20.67 -9.46 10.73
C GLU A 1 20.73 -10.32 9.47
N ALA A 2 20.07 -11.48 9.46
CA ALA A 2 20.12 -12.46 8.37
C ALA A 2 19.01 -12.21 7.32
N ILE A 3 18.90 -10.99 6.81
CA ILE A 3 17.97 -10.64 5.73
C ILE A 3 18.68 -10.82 4.40
N LEU A 4 18.18 -11.74 3.57
CA LEU A 4 18.69 -11.96 2.22
C LEU A 4 18.39 -10.74 1.35
N ASN A 5 19.36 -10.34 0.53
CA ASN A 5 19.22 -9.22 -0.38
C ASN A 5 19.89 -9.53 -1.72
N ASP A 6 19.34 -8.95 -2.79
CA ASP A 6 19.88 -9.05 -4.15
C ASP A 6 19.71 -7.72 -4.91
N PHE A 7 20.28 -6.64 -4.34
CA PHE A 7 20.15 -5.30 -4.89
C PHE A 7 20.74 -5.18 -6.31
N VAL A 8 20.14 -4.32 -7.13
CA VAL A 8 20.80 -3.82 -8.34
C VAL A 8 21.76 -2.72 -7.94
N ARG A 9 23.04 -2.86 -8.30
CA ARG A 9 24.02 -1.80 -8.13
C ARG A 9 23.84 -0.80 -9.25
N ILE A 10 23.72 0.47 -8.89
CA ILE A 10 23.62 1.60 -9.81
C ILE A 10 24.89 2.46 -9.72
N ALA A 11 25.10 3.34 -10.68
CA ALA A 11 26.27 4.21 -10.74
C ALA A 11 26.27 5.32 -9.68
N ASP A 12 25.09 5.88 -9.39
CA ASP A 12 24.92 6.97 -8.43
C ASP A 12 24.84 6.46 -6.98
N GLU A 13 25.10 7.33 -6.01
CA GLU A 13 25.15 6.95 -4.60
C GLU A 13 23.75 6.87 -3.97
N SER A 14 23.57 5.94 -3.04
CA SER A 14 22.37 5.91 -2.20
C SER A 14 22.29 7.18 -1.34
N ARG A 15 21.10 7.76 -1.24
CA ARG A 15 20.86 8.96 -0.42
C ARG A 15 21.11 8.71 1.07
N THR A 16 21.43 9.77 1.79
CA THR A 16 21.38 9.80 3.26
C THR A 16 20.12 10.53 3.75
N SER A 17 19.40 9.91 4.68
CA SER A 17 18.30 10.54 5.42
C SER A 17 18.76 10.83 6.84
N THR A 18 18.71 12.09 7.25
CA THR A 18 19.16 12.54 8.57
C THR A 18 17.97 12.96 9.42
N ALA A 19 17.80 12.35 10.59
CA ALA A 19 16.82 12.78 11.59
C ALA A 19 17.54 13.48 12.76
N VAL A 20 17.19 14.74 13.00
CA VAL A 20 17.66 15.53 14.15
C VAL A 20 16.61 15.46 15.24
N VAL A 21 16.92 14.80 16.36
CA VAL A 21 16.01 14.64 17.49
C VAL A 21 16.28 15.72 18.53
N ASP A 22 15.26 16.50 18.88
CA ASP A 22 15.27 17.40 20.04
C ASP A 22 14.52 16.74 21.21
N PRO A 23 15.25 16.13 22.16
CA PRO A 23 14.62 15.46 23.29
C PRO A 23 13.96 16.44 24.28
N THR A 24 14.28 17.74 24.20
CA THR A 24 13.73 18.77 25.09
C THR A 24 12.37 19.24 24.58
N ALA A 25 12.25 19.49 23.28
CA ALA A 25 10.99 19.82 22.64
C ALA A 25 10.09 18.59 22.39
N GLY A 26 10.65 17.38 22.45
CA GLY A 26 9.96 16.15 22.10
C GLY A 26 9.65 16.04 20.60
N THR A 27 10.43 16.73 19.76
CA THR A 27 10.25 16.78 18.32
C THR A 27 11.46 16.21 17.59
N TYR A 28 11.27 15.90 16.31
CA TYR A 28 12.36 15.58 15.41
C TYR A 28 12.17 16.32 14.08
N THR A 29 13.28 16.61 13.42
CA THR A 29 13.30 17.22 12.09
C THR A 29 14.00 16.27 11.13
N GLU A 30 13.36 15.96 10.02
CA GLU A 30 13.95 15.13 8.97
C GLU A 30 14.55 15.97 7.85
N ILE A 31 15.76 15.61 7.44
CA ILE A 31 16.48 16.19 6.31
C ILE A 31 16.74 15.04 5.35
N ASN A 32 15.99 15.02 4.25
CA ASN A 32 16.05 13.97 3.25
C ASN A 32 16.79 14.47 2.01
N GLU A 33 17.93 13.84 1.69
CA GLU A 33 18.65 14.11 0.44
C GLU A 33 17.87 13.62 -0.78
N TRP A 34 18.17 14.20 -1.94
CA TRP A 34 17.64 13.71 -3.21
C TRP A 34 18.10 12.28 -3.46
N GLY A 35 17.17 11.43 -3.90
CA GLY A 35 17.50 10.07 -4.33
C GLY A 35 18.42 10.05 -5.55
N PRO A 36 19.10 8.91 -5.80
CA PRO A 36 19.94 8.76 -6.97
C PRO A 36 19.16 8.94 -8.27
N GLU A 37 19.88 9.28 -9.34
CA GLU A 37 19.35 9.15 -10.69
C GLU A 37 19.47 7.70 -11.16
N VAL A 38 18.36 7.10 -11.60
CA VAL A 38 18.35 5.73 -12.10
C VAL A 38 18.20 5.76 -13.62
N THR A 39 19.11 5.06 -14.31
CA THR A 39 19.10 4.94 -15.77
C THR A 39 18.11 3.84 -16.23
N ALA A 40 17.69 3.91 -17.49
CA ALA A 40 16.83 2.89 -18.08
C ALA A 40 17.45 1.48 -18.03
N ALA A 41 18.76 1.35 -18.29
CA ALA A 41 19.46 0.07 -18.25
C ALA A 41 19.53 -0.55 -16.84
N GLU A 42 19.69 0.29 -15.80
CA GLU A 42 19.64 -0.16 -14.40
C GLU A 42 18.22 -0.60 -14.03
N LEU A 43 17.20 0.10 -14.52
CA LEU A 43 15.80 -0.25 -14.31
C LEU A 43 15.44 -1.57 -15.02
N GLU A 44 15.92 -1.80 -16.23
CA GLU A 44 15.79 -3.08 -16.94
C GLU A 44 16.46 -4.22 -16.17
N THR A 45 17.63 -3.96 -15.57
CA THR A 45 18.31 -4.93 -14.72
C THR A 45 17.47 -5.27 -13.49
N LEU A 46 16.82 -4.28 -12.86
CA LEU A 46 15.89 -4.49 -11.74
C LEU A 46 14.71 -5.35 -12.17
N MET A 47 14.10 -5.05 -13.31
CA MET A 47 12.98 -5.84 -13.84
C MET A 47 13.39 -7.29 -14.14
N GLY A 48 14.59 -7.50 -14.70
CA GLY A 48 15.14 -8.84 -14.91
C GLY A 48 15.28 -9.63 -13.60
N LYS A 49 15.80 -9.00 -12.54
CA LYS A 49 15.87 -9.63 -11.21
C LYS A 49 14.49 -9.90 -10.62
N LEU A 50 13.59 -8.93 -10.72
CA LEU A 50 12.22 -9.05 -10.23
C LEU A 50 11.49 -10.23 -10.89
N HIS A 51 11.66 -10.41 -12.20
CA HIS A 51 11.13 -11.56 -12.93
C HIS A 51 11.72 -12.90 -12.48
N TYR A 52 13.00 -12.94 -12.11
CA TYR A 52 13.63 -14.16 -11.64
C TYR A 52 13.16 -14.53 -10.23
N LEU A 53 13.20 -13.56 -9.31
CA LEU A 53 12.85 -13.76 -7.90
C LEU A 53 11.35 -14.03 -7.71
N SER A 54 10.49 -13.38 -8.49
CA SER A 54 9.04 -13.57 -8.40
C SER A 54 8.56 -15.00 -8.75
N ARG A 55 9.39 -15.81 -9.42
CA ARG A 55 9.06 -17.23 -9.71
C ARG A 55 8.90 -18.08 -8.44
N GLY A 56 9.51 -17.67 -7.34
CA GLY A 56 9.43 -18.35 -6.05
C GLY A 56 8.71 -17.54 -4.97
N ALA A 57 8.09 -16.41 -5.32
CA ALA A 57 7.48 -15.50 -4.36
C ALA A 57 5.96 -15.52 -4.46
N ASP A 58 5.28 -15.66 -3.31
CA ASP A 58 3.82 -15.50 -3.25
C ASP A 58 3.40 -14.02 -3.36
N PHE A 59 4.26 -13.13 -2.88
CA PHE A 59 4.02 -11.69 -2.83
C PHE A 59 5.24 -10.91 -3.29
N VAL A 60 4.96 -9.78 -3.95
CA VAL A 60 5.94 -8.72 -4.22
C VAL A 60 5.39 -7.41 -3.66
N VAL A 61 6.21 -6.71 -2.89
CA VAL A 61 5.86 -5.39 -2.34
C VAL A 61 6.65 -4.33 -3.10
N LEU A 62 5.92 -3.39 -3.70
CA LEU A 62 6.47 -2.20 -4.33
C LEU A 62 6.19 -1.02 -3.39
N ALA A 63 7.24 -0.53 -2.73
CA ALA A 63 7.12 0.42 -1.65
C ALA A 63 8.00 1.67 -1.85
N GLY A 64 7.47 2.82 -1.44
CA GLY A 64 8.18 4.10 -1.40
C GLY A 64 8.05 4.93 -2.69
N SER A 65 8.62 6.12 -2.64
CA SER A 65 8.65 7.05 -3.77
C SER A 65 9.65 6.64 -4.84
N LEU A 66 9.36 7.02 -6.08
CA LEU A 66 10.22 6.71 -7.21
C LEU A 66 11.50 7.59 -7.18
N PRO A 67 12.68 7.02 -7.46
CA PRO A 67 13.89 7.79 -7.69
C PRO A 67 13.74 8.75 -8.87
N ARG A 68 14.66 9.72 -8.95
CA ARG A 68 14.66 10.70 -10.04
C ARG A 68 14.83 9.98 -11.38
N LYS A 69 14.16 10.52 -12.41
CA LYS A 69 14.13 10.01 -13.80
C LYS A 69 13.45 8.66 -14.00
N VAL A 70 12.97 8.01 -12.94
CA VAL A 70 12.11 6.82 -13.09
C VAL A 70 10.72 7.28 -13.55
N PRO A 71 10.15 6.69 -14.63
CA PRO A 71 8.81 7.06 -15.09
C PRO A 71 7.75 6.79 -14.02
N THR A 72 6.78 7.70 -13.88
CA THR A 72 5.67 7.54 -12.92
C THR A 72 4.86 6.27 -13.14
N ALA A 73 4.81 5.77 -14.38
CA ALA A 73 4.15 4.53 -14.75
C ALA A 73 4.90 3.24 -14.35
N PHE A 74 6.13 3.34 -13.81
CA PHE A 74 6.97 2.17 -13.52
C PHE A 74 6.26 1.13 -12.65
N TYR A 75 5.67 1.55 -11.53
CA TYR A 75 4.94 0.62 -10.65
C TYR A 75 3.74 -0.01 -11.36
N ALA A 76 3.00 0.75 -12.16
CA ALA A 76 1.88 0.20 -12.91
C ALA A 76 2.31 -0.85 -13.94
N GLU A 77 3.44 -0.64 -14.62
CA GLU A 77 4.02 -1.62 -15.54
C GLU A 77 4.46 -2.89 -14.80
N ALA A 78 5.15 -2.74 -13.66
CA ALA A 78 5.58 -3.86 -12.82
C ALA A 78 4.40 -4.65 -12.26
N ILE A 79 3.35 -3.97 -11.78
CA ILE A 79 2.11 -4.60 -11.30
C ILE A 79 1.49 -5.45 -12.41
N ARG A 80 1.26 -4.87 -13.60
CA ARG A 80 0.66 -5.61 -14.73
C ARG A 80 1.49 -6.81 -15.17
N ASP A 81 2.82 -6.72 -15.12
CA ASP A 81 3.67 -7.86 -15.47
C ASP A 81 3.61 -8.98 -14.43
N LEU A 82 3.76 -8.63 -13.15
CA LEU A 82 3.76 -9.60 -12.05
C LEU A 82 2.39 -10.26 -11.85
N THR A 83 1.30 -9.51 -11.99
CA THR A 83 -0.06 -10.06 -11.91
C THR A 83 -0.33 -11.06 -13.03
N ARG A 84 0.19 -10.83 -14.24
CA ARG A 84 0.11 -11.82 -15.35
C ARG A 84 0.87 -13.12 -15.08
N ARG A 85 1.72 -13.15 -14.03
CA ARG A 85 2.48 -14.31 -13.57
C ARG A 85 1.88 -14.92 -12.29
N ASP A 86 0.65 -14.56 -11.94
CA ASP A 86 -0.06 -15.00 -10.74
C ASP A 86 0.61 -14.60 -9.41
N VAL A 87 1.43 -13.54 -9.41
CA VAL A 87 2.08 -13.00 -8.21
C VAL A 87 1.18 -11.93 -7.59
N ARG A 88 1.02 -11.96 -6.26
CA ARG A 88 0.23 -10.95 -5.55
C ARG A 88 1.09 -9.71 -5.29
N VAL A 89 0.75 -8.61 -5.93
CA VAL A 89 1.50 -7.35 -5.78
C VAL A 89 0.86 -6.46 -4.74
N VAL A 90 1.66 -5.97 -3.79
CA VAL A 90 1.28 -4.94 -2.82
C VAL A 90 1.92 -3.63 -3.24
N LEU A 91 1.13 -2.55 -3.30
CA LEU A 91 1.60 -1.21 -3.62
C LEU A 91 1.46 -0.30 -2.39
N ASP A 92 2.57 0.33 -2.02
CA ASP A 92 2.67 1.34 -0.97
C ASP A 92 3.48 2.52 -1.53
N SER A 93 2.81 3.56 -2.02
CA SER A 93 3.47 4.68 -2.67
C SER A 93 2.64 5.93 -2.47
N GLU A 94 3.09 7.04 -3.04
CA GLU A 94 2.46 8.35 -2.89
C GLU A 94 2.29 9.02 -4.26
N GLY A 95 1.41 10.02 -4.33
CA GLY A 95 1.23 10.88 -5.49
C GLY A 95 0.89 10.14 -6.80
N GLU A 96 1.49 10.60 -7.90
CA GLU A 96 1.18 10.09 -9.24
C GLU A 96 1.54 8.59 -9.44
N PRO A 97 2.68 8.08 -8.93
CA PRO A 97 2.95 6.64 -8.96
C PRO A 97 1.91 5.78 -8.24
N LEU A 98 1.38 6.26 -7.11
CA LEU A 98 0.26 5.60 -6.42
C LEU A 98 -0.98 5.60 -7.31
N ARG A 99 -1.39 6.76 -7.83
CA ARG A 99 -2.59 6.90 -8.67
C ARG A 99 -2.58 5.95 -9.87
N VAL A 100 -1.51 5.97 -10.65
CA VAL A 100 -1.37 5.13 -11.85
C VAL A 100 -1.17 3.66 -11.46
N GLY A 101 -0.54 3.39 -10.32
CA GLY A 101 -0.34 2.04 -9.79
C GLY A 101 -1.64 1.39 -9.29
N VAL A 102 -2.54 2.15 -8.66
CA VAL A 102 -3.88 1.68 -8.24
C VAL A 102 -4.68 1.20 -9.45
N GLU A 103 -4.69 1.98 -10.54
CA GLU A 103 -5.36 1.63 -11.81
C GLU A 103 -4.77 0.37 -12.47
N ALA A 104 -3.56 -0.05 -12.10
CA ALA A 104 -2.95 -1.28 -12.60
C ALA A 104 -3.50 -2.55 -11.94
N GLY A 105 -4.35 -2.42 -10.91
CA GLY A 105 -5.03 -3.53 -10.24
C GLY A 105 -4.14 -4.42 -9.37
N PRO A 106 -3.34 -3.86 -8.44
CA PRO A 106 -2.54 -4.67 -7.52
C PRO A 106 -3.45 -5.51 -6.60
N PHE A 107 -2.85 -6.50 -5.95
CA PHE A 107 -3.56 -7.31 -4.97
C PHE A 107 -3.97 -6.49 -3.74
N LEU A 108 -3.12 -5.57 -3.28
CA LEU A 108 -3.38 -4.70 -2.15
C LEU A 108 -2.75 -3.33 -2.34
N VAL A 109 -3.45 -2.27 -1.95
CA VAL A 109 -2.89 -0.93 -1.77
C VAL A 109 -3.02 -0.50 -0.31
N SER A 110 -2.01 0.22 0.20
CA SER A 110 -1.97 0.63 1.62
C SER A 110 -1.74 2.14 1.84
N PRO A 111 -2.49 3.05 1.20
CA PRO A 111 -2.27 4.48 1.39
C PRO A 111 -2.50 4.92 2.84
N ASN A 112 -1.79 5.97 3.27
CA ASN A 112 -2.19 6.73 4.46
C ASN A 112 -3.39 7.64 4.16
N GLN A 113 -3.94 8.29 5.19
CA GLN A 113 -5.07 9.20 5.04
C GLN A 113 -4.87 10.25 3.94
N ARG A 114 -3.72 10.94 3.92
CA ARG A 114 -3.46 12.03 2.96
C ARG A 114 -3.39 11.51 1.52
N GLU A 115 -2.80 10.34 1.33
CA GLU A 115 -2.74 9.68 0.03
C GLU A 115 -4.12 9.19 -0.42
N ALA A 116 -4.92 8.65 0.51
CA ALA A 116 -6.30 8.24 0.22
C ALA A 116 -7.16 9.45 -0.19
N GLU A 117 -7.07 10.57 0.54
CA GLU A 117 -7.73 11.85 0.21
C GLU A 117 -7.34 12.33 -1.20
N GLN A 118 -6.06 12.24 -1.56
CA GLN A 118 -5.58 12.58 -2.90
C GLN A 118 -6.15 11.67 -3.99
N LEU A 119 -6.29 10.37 -3.71
CA LEU A 119 -6.88 9.40 -4.65
C LEU A 119 -8.36 9.67 -4.89
N VAL A 120 -9.12 9.96 -3.83
CA VAL A 120 -10.58 10.16 -3.93
C VAL A 120 -10.99 11.60 -4.22
N GLY A 121 -10.10 12.57 -4.02
CA GLY A 121 -10.33 13.99 -4.30
C GLY A 121 -11.17 14.72 -3.25
N GLN A 122 -11.22 14.22 -2.01
CA GLN A 122 -11.94 14.83 -0.89
C GLN A 122 -11.26 14.52 0.45
N GLU A 123 -11.50 15.36 1.46
CA GLU A 123 -11.01 15.15 2.84
C GLU A 123 -11.77 14.00 3.52
N LEU A 124 -11.10 13.29 4.43
CA LEU A 124 -11.68 12.18 5.19
C LEU A 124 -11.66 12.51 6.68
N GLU A 125 -12.81 12.77 7.29
CA GLU A 125 -12.88 13.18 8.71
C GLU A 125 -13.59 12.13 9.58
N GLU A 126 -14.67 11.55 9.06
CA GLU A 126 -15.53 10.62 9.77
C GLU A 126 -15.36 9.19 9.27
N ASP A 127 -15.69 8.20 10.12
CA ASP A 127 -15.60 6.78 9.79
C ASP A 127 -16.34 6.44 8.47
N GLU A 128 -17.46 7.10 8.18
CA GLU A 128 -18.22 6.90 6.94
C GLU A 128 -17.43 7.34 5.69
N ASP A 129 -16.67 8.43 5.78
CA ASP A 129 -15.82 8.91 4.69
C ASP A 129 -14.76 7.86 4.34
N PHE A 130 -14.14 7.25 5.35
CA PHE A 130 -13.15 6.18 5.14
C PHE A 130 -13.77 4.95 4.49
N LEU A 131 -15.00 4.57 4.87
CA LEU A 131 -15.69 3.45 4.25
C LEU A 131 -16.02 3.73 2.77
N MET A 132 -16.43 4.96 2.44
CA MET A 132 -16.64 5.39 1.06
C MET A 132 -15.34 5.43 0.26
N ALA A 133 -14.25 5.91 0.87
CA ALA A 133 -12.94 5.95 0.24
C ALA A 133 -12.41 4.55 -0.07
N LEU A 134 -12.61 3.58 0.83
CA LEU A 134 -12.25 2.18 0.58
C LEU A 134 -12.97 1.62 -0.66
N ASP A 135 -14.26 1.87 -0.79
CA ASP A 135 -15.04 1.42 -1.96
C ASP A 135 -14.55 2.12 -3.23
N ALA A 136 -14.39 3.45 -3.20
CA ALA A 136 -13.93 4.23 -4.34
C ALA A 136 -12.55 3.79 -4.83
N ILE A 137 -11.58 3.59 -3.92
CA ILE A 137 -10.25 3.12 -4.26
C ILE A 137 -10.30 1.68 -4.80
N ALA A 138 -11.16 0.80 -4.26
CA ALA A 138 -11.31 -0.55 -4.78
C ALA A 138 -11.90 -0.56 -6.20
N GLU A 139 -12.85 0.34 -6.51
CA GLU A 139 -13.41 0.51 -7.85
C GLU A 139 -12.37 0.97 -8.88
N MET A 140 -11.30 1.64 -8.46
CA MET A 140 -10.20 2.04 -9.35
C MET A 140 -9.38 0.84 -9.85
N GLY A 141 -9.39 -0.30 -9.15
CA GLY A 141 -8.62 -1.48 -9.57
C GLY A 141 -8.18 -2.48 -8.49
N PRO A 142 -7.62 -2.06 -7.33
CA PRO A 142 -7.02 -2.99 -6.37
C PRO A 142 -8.04 -3.94 -5.76
N ARG A 143 -7.60 -5.18 -5.52
CA ARG A 143 -8.47 -6.20 -4.90
C ARG A 143 -8.74 -5.96 -3.41
N ASN A 144 -7.77 -5.38 -2.71
CA ASN A 144 -7.84 -5.07 -1.29
C ASN A 144 -7.30 -3.66 -1.06
N VAL A 145 -7.90 -2.95 -0.11
CA VAL A 145 -7.50 -1.58 0.25
C VAL A 145 -7.36 -1.51 1.76
N VAL A 146 -6.26 -0.92 2.22
CA VAL A 146 -6.03 -0.59 3.63
C VAL A 146 -5.68 0.89 3.71
N VAL A 147 -6.53 1.69 4.36
CA VAL A 147 -6.22 3.09 4.66
C VAL A 147 -5.67 3.17 6.08
N THR A 148 -4.43 3.64 6.21
CA THR A 148 -3.74 3.77 7.51
C THR A 148 -3.91 5.16 8.11
N LEU A 149 -4.05 5.20 9.44
CA LEU A 149 -4.20 6.40 10.26
C LEU A 149 -3.14 6.38 11.37
N GLU A 150 -2.90 7.53 11.99
CA GLU A 150 -1.98 7.62 13.14
C GLU A 150 -2.34 6.64 14.27
N ASN A 151 -3.64 6.45 14.54
CA ASN A 151 -4.15 5.67 15.67
C ASN A 151 -5.06 4.50 15.25
N GLY A 152 -4.97 4.05 13.99
CA GLY A 152 -5.87 3.03 13.48
C GLY A 152 -5.74 2.75 11.98
N TRP A 153 -6.70 2.00 11.46
CA TRP A 153 -6.83 1.70 10.04
C TRP A 153 -8.26 1.29 9.69
N PHE A 154 -8.59 1.49 8.42
CA PHE A 154 -9.79 1.00 7.76
C PHE A 154 -9.37 0.07 6.63
N ALA A 155 -10.02 -1.08 6.47
CA ALA A 155 -9.70 -2.00 5.39
C ALA A 155 -10.94 -2.58 4.71
N LEU A 156 -10.84 -2.75 3.40
CA LEU A 156 -11.72 -3.54 2.57
C LEU A 156 -10.95 -4.75 2.06
N LEU A 157 -11.30 -5.92 2.57
CA LEU A 157 -10.61 -7.17 2.26
C LEU A 157 -11.54 -8.13 1.52
N SER A 158 -11.08 -8.61 0.37
CA SER A 158 -11.74 -9.63 -0.42
C SER A 158 -11.24 -11.01 0.00
N ARG A 159 -12.02 -11.75 0.78
CA ARG A 159 -11.83 -13.22 0.92
C ARG A 159 -12.54 -13.89 -0.24
N ASP A 160 -12.06 -15.04 -0.70
CA ASP A 160 -12.59 -15.77 -1.86
C ASP A 160 -14.13 -15.68 -1.97
N ARG A 161 -14.60 -14.86 -2.92
CA ARG A 161 -16.00 -14.52 -3.24
C ARG A 161 -16.87 -13.80 -2.18
N ARG A 162 -16.31 -13.29 -1.07
CA ARG A 162 -17.01 -12.38 -0.15
C ARG A 162 -16.09 -11.23 0.30
N SER A 163 -16.44 -10.00 -0.06
CA SER A 163 -15.81 -8.80 0.50
C SER A 163 -16.33 -8.57 1.92
N GLY A 164 -15.43 -8.15 2.81
CA GLY A 164 -15.74 -7.75 4.18
C GLY A 164 -14.98 -6.47 4.54
N ARG A 165 -15.59 -5.64 5.38
CA ARG A 165 -14.97 -4.42 5.93
C ARG A 165 -14.46 -4.72 7.33
N GLU A 166 -13.24 -4.29 7.61
CA GLU A 166 -12.61 -4.41 8.92
C GLU A 166 -12.08 -3.03 9.34
N THR A 167 -12.19 -2.71 10.62
CA THR A 167 -11.69 -1.44 11.19
C THR A 167 -10.98 -1.72 12.50
N SER A 168 -9.93 -0.96 12.78
CA SER A 168 -9.35 -0.91 14.11
C SER A 168 -8.96 0.54 14.44
N CYS A 169 -9.50 1.07 15.52
CA CYS A 169 -9.26 2.46 15.93
C CYS A 169 -9.20 2.50 17.45
N SER A 170 -8.15 3.09 18.02
CA SER A 170 -8.04 3.30 19.47
C SER A 170 -8.74 4.60 19.89
N ARG A 171 -9.99 4.82 19.48
CA ARG A 171 -10.80 5.91 20.05
C ARG A 171 -11.47 5.39 21.31
N SER A 172 -11.06 5.91 22.47
CA SER A 172 -11.80 5.71 23.70
C SER A 172 -13.21 6.26 23.52
N SER A 173 -14.20 5.47 23.96
CA SER A 173 -15.66 5.71 23.94
C SER A 173 -16.44 5.42 22.64
N SER A 174 -16.48 4.15 22.22
CA SER A 174 -17.69 3.50 21.68
C SER A 174 -17.51 1.97 21.71
N PRO A 175 -18.57 1.17 21.95
CA PRO A 175 -18.43 -0.28 22.11
C PRO A 175 -18.08 -0.96 20.77
N PRO A 176 -17.48 -2.17 20.80
CA PRO A 176 -17.10 -2.87 19.59
C PRO A 176 -18.32 -3.02 18.67
N CYS A 177 -18.18 -2.55 17.43
CA CYS A 177 -19.21 -2.69 16.41
C CYS A 177 -19.60 -4.17 16.31
N SER A 178 -20.88 -4.45 16.54
CA SER A 178 -21.43 -5.79 16.69
C SER A 178 -21.24 -6.62 15.41
N ARG A 179 -20.73 -7.85 15.57
CA ARG A 179 -20.94 -8.93 14.59
C ARG A 179 -22.44 -9.22 14.45
N ASN A 180 -23.14 -8.53 13.56
CA ASN A 180 -24.38 -9.04 12.99
C ASN A 180 -23.99 -10.16 12.01
N GLY A 181 -24.52 -11.38 12.02
CA GLY A 181 -25.70 -11.95 12.64
C GLY A 181 -26.05 -13.13 11.73
N LEU A 182 -25.49 -14.30 12.02
CA LEU A 182 -25.87 -15.54 11.33
C LEU A 182 -27.30 -15.90 11.76
N PRO A 183 -28.25 -16.16 10.85
CA PRO A 183 -29.55 -16.67 11.26
C PRO A 183 -29.39 -18.10 11.79
N THR A 184 -29.60 -18.28 13.09
CA THR A 184 -29.75 -19.57 13.74
C THR A 184 -31.12 -20.16 13.40
N THR A 185 -31.20 -21.03 12.40
CA THR A 185 -32.35 -21.92 12.26
C THR A 185 -32.16 -23.12 13.18
N ARG A 186 -32.71 -23.05 14.40
CA ARG A 186 -33.12 -24.22 15.17
C ARG A 186 -34.63 -24.24 15.21
N SER A 187 -35.24 -25.19 14.50
CA SER A 187 -36.57 -25.72 14.83
C SER A 187 -36.45 -27.24 14.89
N GLY A 188 -36.46 -27.76 16.11
CA GLY A 188 -37.09 -29.03 16.45
C GLY A 188 -38.27 -28.66 17.37
N SER A 189 -39.36 -29.39 17.49
CA SER A 189 -39.75 -30.72 17.01
C SER A 189 -41.30 -30.73 16.99
N PRO A 190 -42.00 -31.87 16.94
CA PRO A 190 -42.12 -32.73 18.13
C PRO A 190 -41.44 -34.08 18.00
#